data_AF-A0A845DBT9-F1
#
_entry.id   AF-A0A845DBT9-F1
#
_cell.length_a   1.000
_cell.length_b   1.000
_cell.length_c   1.000
_cell.angle_alpha   90.00
_cell.angle_beta   90.00
_cell.angle_gamma   90.00
#
_symmetry.space_group_name_H-M   'P 1'
#
loop_
_entity.id
_entity.type
_entity.pdbx_description
1 polymer ?
#
loop_
_entity_poly.entity_id
_entity_poly.type
_entity_poly.pdbx_seq_one_letter_code
_entity_poly.pdbx_strand_id
1 'polypeptide(L)'
;GNDPVSTSVLLVLQTLNAAGAGGLLSELGSLEPGKLADIVIRSPRAAGAYPANNPVHLLALTMGTGSVDTVLVNGEVVLRNGRSTCIDELEINRAVTASVSARAKRLGIFPGSEWPVEQP
;
A
#
# COMPACT_ATOMS: atom_id res chain seq x y z
N GLY A 1 -17.78 -20.92 2.63
CA GLY A 1 -19.25 -21.00 2.57
C GLY A 1 -19.78 -19.59 2.58
N ASN A 2 -20.38 -19.16 1.47
CA ASN A 2 -21.09 -17.89 1.23
C ASN A 2 -20.34 -16.55 1.36
N ASP A 3 -19.04 -16.51 1.05
CA ASP A 3 -18.39 -15.25 0.70
C ASP A 3 -18.66 -14.99 -0.80
N PRO A 4 -19.29 -13.87 -1.20
CA PRO A 4 -19.64 -13.64 -2.61
C PRO A 4 -18.38 -13.49 -3.50
N VAL A 5 -17.21 -13.25 -2.90
CA VAL A 5 -15.91 -13.20 -3.57
C VAL A 5 -14.88 -13.93 -2.71
N SER A 6 -14.24 -14.97 -3.25
CA SER A 6 -13.17 -15.67 -2.53
C SER A 6 -11.91 -14.81 -2.38
N THR A 7 -11.09 -15.08 -1.36
CA THR A 7 -9.80 -14.39 -1.17
C THR A 7 -8.85 -14.56 -2.35
N SER A 8 -8.91 -15.70 -3.05
CA SER A 8 -8.18 -15.92 -4.29
C SER A 8 -8.61 -14.97 -5.40
N VAL A 9 -9.92 -14.73 -5.56
CA VAL A 9 -10.44 -13.76 -6.53
C VAL A 9 -10.01 -12.35 -6.15
N LEU A 10 -10.00 -12.00 -4.86
CA LEU A 10 -9.47 -10.71 -4.41
C LEU A 10 -7.98 -10.54 -4.72
N LEU A 11 -7.17 -11.57 -4.51
CA LEU A 11 -5.74 -11.51 -4.84
C LEU A 11 -5.51 -11.35 -6.36
N VAL A 12 -6.29 -12.07 -7.18
CA VAL A 12 -6.26 -11.93 -8.65
C VAL A 12 -6.71 -10.53 -9.08
N LEU A 13 -7.73 -9.97 -8.43
CA LEU A 13 -8.20 -8.61 -8.68
C LEU A 13 -7.09 -7.57 -8.42
N GLN A 14 -6.35 -7.74 -7.32
CA GLN A 14 -5.27 -6.85 -6.91
C GLN A 14 -3.96 -7.02 -7.71
N THR A 15 -3.85 -8.05 -8.55
CA THR A 15 -2.63 -8.39 -9.31
C THR A 15 -2.92 -8.48 -10.81
N LEU A 16 -3.27 -9.67 -11.33
CA LEU A 16 -3.53 -9.92 -12.75
C LEU A 16 -4.57 -8.97 -13.35
N ASN A 17 -5.72 -8.78 -12.69
CA ASN A 17 -6.78 -7.95 -13.29
C ASN A 17 -6.40 -6.47 -13.28
N ALA A 18 -5.68 -5.99 -12.27
CA ALA A 18 -5.15 -4.63 -12.24
C ALA A 18 -4.13 -4.41 -13.37
N ALA A 19 -3.24 -5.38 -13.62
CA ALA A 19 -2.33 -5.37 -14.75
C ALA A 19 -3.08 -5.35 -16.10
N GLY A 20 -4.11 -6.18 -16.23
CA GLY A 20 -4.97 -6.23 -17.41
C GLY A 20 -5.72 -4.93 -17.67
N ALA A 21 -6.27 -4.30 -16.64
CA ALA A 21 -6.94 -3.01 -16.75
C ALA A 21 -5.99 -1.89 -17.22
N GLY A 22 -4.70 -1.99 -16.89
CA GLY A 22 -3.65 -1.10 -17.37
C GLY A 22 -3.05 -1.46 -18.73
N GLY A 23 -3.46 -2.57 -19.36
CA GLY A 23 -2.85 -3.05 -20.60
C GLY A 23 -1.46 -3.67 -20.44
N LEU A 24 -1.05 -4.01 -19.22
CA LEU A 24 0.30 -4.47 -18.85
C LEU A 24 0.33 -5.96 -18.47
N LEU A 25 -0.70 -6.73 -18.80
CA LEU A 25 -0.82 -8.14 -18.37
C LEU A 25 0.33 -9.02 -18.88
N SER A 26 0.89 -8.70 -20.03
CA SER A 26 2.08 -9.37 -20.59
C SER A 26 3.37 -9.03 -19.84
N GLU A 27 3.40 -7.91 -19.12
CA GLU A 27 4.61 -7.37 -18.49
C GLU A 27 4.64 -7.60 -16.98
N LEU A 28 3.49 -7.53 -16.30
CA LEU A 28 3.41 -7.61 -14.84
C LEU A 28 2.10 -8.27 -14.35
N GLY A 29 1.95 -8.38 -13.03
CA GLY A 29 0.75 -8.91 -12.37
C GLY A 29 0.84 -10.40 -12.00
N SER A 30 1.93 -11.08 -12.35
CA SER A 30 2.24 -12.44 -11.90
C SER A 30 3.75 -12.69 -11.84
N LEU A 31 4.15 -13.71 -11.06
CA LEU A 31 5.54 -14.14 -10.95
C LEU A 31 5.84 -15.22 -12.00
N GLU A 32 6.19 -14.77 -13.20
CA GLU A 32 6.49 -15.63 -14.35
C GLU A 32 7.82 -15.20 -15.00
N PRO A 33 8.66 -16.14 -15.48
CA PRO A 33 9.87 -15.80 -16.22
C PRO A 33 9.56 -14.91 -17.43
N GLY A 34 10.35 -13.85 -17.60
CA GLY A 34 10.19 -12.88 -18.69
C GLY A 34 9.33 -11.66 -18.34
N LYS A 35 8.59 -11.68 -17.22
CA LYS A 35 7.88 -10.50 -16.70
C LYS A 35 8.79 -9.61 -15.85
N LEU A 36 8.38 -8.36 -15.67
CA LEU A 36 9.03 -7.39 -14.80
C LEU A 36 9.04 -7.89 -13.35
N ALA A 37 10.12 -7.61 -12.63
CA ALA A 37 10.25 -7.94 -11.22
C ALA A 37 9.55 -6.90 -10.33
N ASP A 38 8.23 -6.80 -10.47
CA ASP A 38 7.33 -5.98 -9.65
C ASP A 38 6.81 -6.82 -8.49
N ILE A 39 7.50 -6.75 -7.35
CA ILE A 39 7.35 -7.71 -6.25
C ILE A 39 7.13 -6.95 -4.94
N VAL A 40 6.08 -7.33 -4.21
CA VAL A 40 5.82 -6.87 -2.84
C VAL A 40 6.06 -8.02 -1.87
N ILE A 41 7.03 -7.86 -0.98
CA ILE A 41 7.36 -8.82 0.07
C ILE A 41 6.81 -8.26 1.39
N ARG A 42 6.03 -9.08 2.10
CA ARG A 42 5.46 -8.71 3.39
C ARG A 42 6.11 -9.50 4.53
N SER A 43 6.31 -8.82 5.66
CA SER A 43 6.91 -9.42 6.84
C SER A 43 5.93 -10.40 7.52
N PRO A 44 6.34 -11.66 7.77
CA PRO A 44 5.52 -12.61 8.52
C PRO A 44 5.48 -12.30 10.02
N ARG A 45 6.24 -11.30 10.48
CA ARG A 45 6.30 -10.88 11.89
C ARG A 45 5.33 -9.74 12.21
N ALA A 46 4.67 -9.16 11.20
CA ALA A 46 3.67 -8.14 11.40
C ALA A 46 2.47 -8.72 12.19
N ALA A 47 1.85 -7.93 13.06
CA ALA A 47 0.69 -8.39 13.85
C ALA A 47 -0.43 -8.97 12.96
N GLY A 48 -0.66 -8.37 11.79
CA GLY A 48 -1.63 -8.86 10.80
C GLY A 48 -1.26 -10.15 10.06
N ALA A 49 -0.10 -10.76 10.33
CA ALA A 49 0.29 -12.05 9.77
C ALA A 49 -0.15 -13.24 10.64
N TYR A 50 -0.73 -13.00 11.82
CA TYR A 50 -1.14 -14.05 12.75
C TYR A 50 -2.66 -14.22 12.85
N PRO A 51 -3.17 -15.48 12.88
CA PRO A 51 -2.43 -16.72 12.70
C PRO A 51 -2.01 -16.96 11.23
N ALA A 52 -0.78 -17.43 11.00
CA ALA A 52 -0.18 -17.59 9.67
C ALA A 52 -0.68 -18.83 8.89
N ASN A 53 -1.99 -19.12 8.93
CA ASN A 53 -2.55 -20.39 8.45
C ASN A 53 -3.03 -20.37 6.99
N ASN A 54 -3.34 -19.21 6.41
CA ASN A 54 -3.79 -19.08 5.03
C ASN A 54 -3.14 -17.85 4.36
N PRO A 55 -2.04 -18.03 3.61
CA PRO A 55 -1.31 -16.91 3.03
C PRO A 55 -2.14 -16.12 2.02
N VAL A 56 -3.06 -16.74 1.28
CA VAL A 56 -3.93 -16.02 0.32
C VAL A 56 -4.90 -15.10 1.05
N HIS A 57 -5.52 -15.57 2.13
CA HIS A 57 -6.38 -14.74 2.97
C HIS A 57 -5.59 -13.57 3.60
N LEU A 58 -4.41 -13.87 4.14
CA LEU A 58 -3.55 -12.86 4.77
C LEU A 58 -3.15 -11.77 3.77
N LEU A 59 -2.69 -12.14 2.57
CA LEU A 59 -2.27 -11.19 1.55
C LEU A 59 -3.42 -10.37 0.98
N ALA A 60 -4.60 -10.98 0.79
CA ALA A 60 -5.74 -10.33 0.16
C ALA A 60 -6.52 -9.40 1.09
N LEU A 61 -6.57 -9.70 2.40
CA LEU A 61 -7.49 -9.05 3.35
C LEU A 61 -6.85 -8.56 4.64
N THR A 62 -6.02 -9.37 5.30
CA THR A 62 -5.63 -9.12 6.70
C THR A 62 -4.39 -8.23 6.81
N MET A 63 -3.39 -8.48 5.97
CA MET A 63 -2.12 -7.76 6.04
C MET A 63 -2.31 -6.37 5.44
N GLY A 64 -2.16 -5.33 6.26
CA GLY A 64 -2.20 -3.93 5.83
C GLY A 64 -0.87 -3.43 5.26
N THR A 65 -0.82 -2.17 4.83
CA THR A 65 0.38 -1.53 4.25
C THR A 65 1.59 -1.57 5.19
N GLY A 66 1.39 -1.44 6.50
CA GLY A 66 2.47 -1.54 7.50
C GLY A 66 3.14 -2.91 7.61
N SER A 67 2.63 -3.93 6.92
CA SER A 67 3.28 -5.25 6.85
C SER A 67 4.27 -5.37 5.69
N VAL A 68 4.28 -4.41 4.76
CA VAL A 68 5.19 -4.45 3.60
C VAL A 68 6.61 -4.20 4.09
N ASP A 69 7.50 -5.14 3.79
CA ASP A 69 8.89 -5.09 4.21
C ASP A 69 9.78 -4.58 3.07
N THR A 70 9.64 -5.19 1.89
CA THR A 70 10.49 -4.91 0.74
C THR A 70 9.63 -4.82 -0.51
N VAL A 71 9.92 -3.84 -1.37
CA VAL A 71 9.24 -3.65 -2.67
C VAL A 71 10.28 -3.51 -3.75
N LEU A 72 10.08 -4.24 -4.84
CA LEU A 72 10.84 -4.14 -6.07
C LEU A 72 9.93 -3.60 -7.17
N VAL A 73 10.44 -2.65 -7.95
CA VAL A 73 9.81 -2.15 -9.16
C VAL A 73 10.81 -2.32 -10.29
N ASN A 74 10.46 -3.12 -11.30
CA ASN A 74 11.37 -3.54 -12.36
C ASN A 74 12.71 -4.07 -11.82
N GLY A 75 12.67 -4.79 -10.70
CA GLY A 75 13.87 -5.34 -10.04
C GLY A 75 14.66 -4.34 -9.18
N GLU A 76 14.34 -3.05 -9.20
CA GLU A 76 14.96 -2.06 -8.33
C GLU A 76 14.27 -2.03 -6.96
N VAL A 77 15.06 -2.11 -5.89
CA VAL A 77 14.52 -2.09 -4.51
C VAL A 77 14.17 -0.66 -4.13
N VAL A 78 12.87 -0.34 -4.09
CA VAL A 78 12.33 1.00 -3.74
C VAL A 78 11.88 1.12 -2.28
N LEU A 79 11.71 -0.02 -1.60
CA LEU A 79 11.45 -0.13 -0.17
C LEU A 79 12.26 -1.29 0.40
N ARG A 80 12.87 -1.12 1.57
CA ARG A 80 13.58 -2.18 2.30
C ARG A 80 13.40 -2.00 3.81
N ASN A 81 13.11 -3.09 4.51
CA ASN A 81 12.82 -3.09 5.95
C ASN A 81 11.74 -2.05 6.34
N GLY A 82 10.71 -1.90 5.50
CA GLY A 82 9.61 -0.95 5.70
C GLY A 82 9.97 0.52 5.51
N ARG A 83 11.16 0.84 4.96
CA ARG A 83 11.62 2.22 4.71
C ARG A 83 11.89 2.44 3.23
N SER A 84 11.55 3.62 2.71
CA SER A 84 11.86 3.95 1.32
C SER A 84 13.37 4.05 1.11
N THR A 85 13.85 3.59 -0.05
CA THR A 85 15.23 3.77 -0.50
C THR A 85 15.37 4.97 -1.44
N CYS A 86 14.26 5.59 -1.84
CA CYS A 86 14.20 6.61 -2.88
C CYS A 86 14.06 8.04 -2.35
N ILE A 87 13.61 8.21 -1.10
CA ILE A 87 13.27 9.51 -0.52
C ILE A 87 13.74 9.64 0.93
N ASP A 88 14.00 10.88 1.36
CA ASP A 88 14.04 11.24 2.78
C ASP A 88 12.63 11.56 3.26
N GLU A 89 12.06 10.69 4.09
CA GLU A 89 10.70 10.84 4.60
C GLU A 89 10.51 12.13 5.43
N LEU A 90 11.53 12.59 6.16
CA LEU A 90 11.43 13.83 6.95
C LEU A 90 11.41 15.05 6.05
N GLU A 91 12.22 15.05 4.99
CA GLU A 91 12.20 16.11 3.98
C GLU A 91 10.84 16.18 3.27
N ILE A 92 10.34 15.03 2.81
CA ILE A 92 9.03 14.94 2.16
C ILE A 92 7.91 15.41 3.08
N ASN A 93 7.92 14.99 4.36
CA ASN A 93 6.91 15.43 5.31
C ASN A 93 6.91 16.95 5.50
N ARG A 94 8.09 17.59 5.60
CA ARG A 94 8.19 19.06 5.67
C ARG A 94 7.63 19.73 4.41
N ALA A 95 7.98 19.21 3.24
CA ALA A 95 7.49 19.74 1.96
C ALA A 95 5.97 19.62 1.84
N VAL A 96 5.40 18.47 2.25
CA VAL A 96 3.95 18.23 2.30
C VAL A 96 3.29 19.23 3.24
N THR A 97 3.78 19.40 4.47
CA THR A 97 3.24 20.37 5.43
C THR A 97 3.24 21.78 4.85
N ALA A 98 4.36 22.25 4.31
CA ALA A 98 4.47 23.58 3.71
C ALA A 98 3.49 23.76 2.53
N SER A 99 3.38 22.75 1.66
CA SER A 99 2.48 22.76 0.51
C SER A 99 1.02 22.83 0.93
N VAL A 100 0.61 22.05 1.94
CA VAL A 100 -0.76 22.05 2.46
C VAL A 100 -1.08 23.42 3.09
N SER A 101 -0.20 23.96 3.93
CA SER A 101 -0.40 25.27 4.56
C SER A 101 -0.53 26.41 3.54
N ALA A 102 0.28 26.40 2.49
CA ALA A 102 0.23 27.42 1.44
C ALA A 102 -1.08 27.37 0.63
N ARG A 103 -1.59 26.16 0.32
CA ARG A 103 -2.88 25.97 -0.36
C ARG A 103 -4.05 26.36 0.54
N ALA A 104 -4.03 25.94 1.80
CA ALA A 104 -5.04 26.27 2.80
C ALA A 104 -5.20 27.80 2.95
N LYS A 105 -4.08 28.53 3.09
CA LYS A 105 -4.07 30.00 3.12
C LYS A 105 -4.66 30.63 1.86
N ARG A 106 -4.31 30.11 0.68
CA ARG A 106 -4.80 30.63 -0.62
C ARG A 106 -6.30 30.44 -0.79
N LEU A 107 -6.84 29.36 -0.25
CA LEU A 107 -8.27 29.00 -0.35
C LEU A 107 -9.10 29.53 0.83
N GLY A 108 -8.47 30.15 1.83
CA GLY A 108 -9.16 30.56 3.07
C GLY A 108 -9.70 29.37 3.88
N ILE A 109 -9.13 28.17 3.70
CA ILE A 109 -9.50 26.98 4.46
C ILE A 109 -8.64 26.92 5.72
N PHE A 110 -9.29 26.98 6.87
CA PHE A 110 -8.65 26.82 8.17
C PHE A 110 -9.20 25.56 8.80
N PRO A 111 -8.46 24.44 8.80
CA PRO A 111 -8.92 23.25 9.50
C PRO A 111 -9.13 23.62 10.97
N GLY A 112 -10.35 23.45 11.45
CA GLY A 112 -10.67 23.67 12.86
C GLY A 112 -9.79 22.76 13.71
N SER A 113 -9.10 23.36 14.68
CA SER A 113 -8.32 22.65 15.70
C SER A 113 -9.14 22.38 16.95
N GLU A 114 -10.42 22.78 16.96
CA GLU A 114 -11.30 22.58 18.10
C GLU A 114 -11.88 21.17 18.07
N TRP A 115 -11.59 20.44 19.14
CA TRP A 115 -12.31 19.22 19.47
C TRP A 115 -13.67 19.62 20.04
N PRO A 116 -14.80 19.21 19.46
CA PRO A 116 -16.10 19.56 20.00
C PRO A 116 -16.26 18.89 21.36
N VAL A 117 -16.17 19.68 22.42
CA VAL A 117 -16.63 19.33 23.76
C VAL A 117 -18.02 19.90 23.91
N GLU A 118 -19.05 19.07 23.68
CA GLU A 118 -20.36 19.37 24.24
C GLU A 118 -20.22 19.26 25.77
N GLN A 119 -20.39 20.39 26.46
CA GLN A 119 -20.52 20.39 27.92
C GLN A 119 -21.97 20.01 28.25
N PRO A 120 -22.21 19.09 29.20
CA PRO A 120 -23.55 18.64 29.59
C PRO A 120 -24.40 19.76 30.21
#